data_AF-A0A6A5KY66-F1
#
_entry.id   AF-A0A6A5KY66-F1
#
_cell.length_a   1.000
_cell.length_b   1.000
_cell.length_c   1.000
_cell.angle_alpha   90.00
_cell.angle_beta   90.00
_cell.angle_gamma   90.00
#
_symmetry.space_group_name_H-M   'P 1'
#
loop_
_entity.id
_entity.type
_entity.pdbx_description
1 polymer ?
#
loop_
_entity_poly.entity_id
_entity_poly.type
_entity_poly.pdbx_seq_one_letter_code
_entity_poly.pdbx_strand_id
1 'polypeptide(L)'
;MLQQKADHDNENRFELFLLDEGQQKVEEKAETRVPNTSVFTFNKEDHTLGNLLAQRLLKNPAVMFAAYKVPHPLFATFELRVQTDGTVTPKEAVMETCRLVIQDLSRLNESFQTEWLGKRIVSEGEVERQQREHNNY
;
A
#
# COMPACT_ATOMS: atom_id res chain seq x y z
N MET A 1 -27.39 -10.59 19.26
CA MET A 1 -26.34 -9.58 19.47
C MET A 1 -25.09 -10.33 19.91
N LEU A 2 -24.12 -10.52 19.01
CA LEU A 2 -22.83 -11.12 19.35
C LEU A 2 -21.93 -9.99 19.86
N GLN A 3 -21.84 -9.89 21.18
CA GLN A 3 -20.88 -9.03 21.85
C GLN A 3 -19.49 -9.65 21.64
N GLN A 4 -18.72 -9.17 20.65
CA GLN A 4 -17.28 -9.44 20.62
C GLN A 4 -16.68 -8.73 21.84
N LYS A 5 -16.31 -9.52 22.86
CA LYS A 5 -15.51 -9.05 23.98
C LYS A 5 -14.14 -8.67 23.46
N ALA A 6 -13.74 -7.44 23.70
CA ALA A 6 -12.35 -7.02 23.61
C ALA A 6 -11.63 -7.56 24.85
N ASP A 7 -11.28 -8.85 24.82
CA ASP A 7 -10.35 -9.42 25.80
C ASP A 7 -8.95 -8.93 25.43
N HIS A 8 -8.50 -7.90 26.13
CA HIS A 8 -7.24 -7.20 25.83
C HIS A 8 -6.10 -7.84 26.61
N ASP A 9 -5.56 -8.93 26.07
CA ASP A 9 -4.21 -9.40 26.42
C ASP A 9 -3.21 -8.72 25.48
N ASN A 10 -2.24 -7.99 26.05
CA ASN A 10 -1.23 -7.21 25.32
C ASN A 10 -0.17 -8.10 24.62
N GLU A 11 -0.49 -9.36 24.35
CA GLU A 11 0.49 -10.41 24.00
C GLU A 11 0.45 -10.82 22.53
N ASN A 12 -0.62 -10.56 21.79
CA ASN A 12 -0.79 -11.09 20.43
C ASN A 12 -0.62 -10.06 19.32
N ARG A 13 0.60 -9.54 19.16
CA ARG A 13 0.96 -8.58 18.09
C ARG A 13 0.65 -9.06 16.67
N PHE A 14 0.52 -10.37 16.46
CA PHE A 14 0.18 -10.96 15.17
C PHE A 14 -1.26 -10.65 14.72
N GLU A 15 -2.16 -10.33 15.65
CA GLU A 15 -3.54 -9.95 15.36
C GLU A 15 -3.65 -8.64 14.55
N LEU A 16 -2.56 -7.88 14.43
CA LEU A 16 -2.51 -6.66 13.62
C LEU A 16 -2.44 -6.94 12.11
N PHE A 17 -1.93 -8.09 11.70
CA PHE A 17 -1.71 -8.43 10.29
C PHE A 17 -2.26 -9.80 9.87
N LEU A 18 -2.57 -10.69 10.80
CA LEU A 18 -3.25 -11.95 10.53
C LEU A 18 -4.77 -11.77 10.60
N LEU A 19 -5.48 -12.27 9.59
CA LEU A 19 -6.94 -12.30 9.56
C LEU A 19 -7.49 -13.32 10.56
N ASP A 20 -8.63 -12.97 11.15
CA ASP A 20 -9.36 -13.90 12.02
C ASP A 20 -10.05 -14.99 11.17
N GLU A 21 -10.45 -16.10 11.79
CA GLU A 21 -11.13 -17.19 11.06
C GLU A 21 -12.39 -16.70 10.35
N GLY A 22 -12.42 -16.85 9.01
CA GLY A 22 -13.54 -16.45 8.17
C GLY A 22 -13.60 -14.94 7.82
N GLN A 23 -12.65 -14.12 8.31
CA GLN A 23 -12.59 -12.70 8.00
C GLN A 23 -12.08 -12.48 6.56
N GLN A 24 -12.80 -11.69 5.77
CA GLN A 24 -12.35 -11.31 4.43
C GLN A 24 -11.28 -10.22 4.51
N LYS A 25 -10.30 -10.23 3.61
CA LYS A 25 -9.28 -9.17 3.56
C LYS A 25 -9.88 -7.81 3.17
N VAL A 26 -10.82 -7.84 2.23
CA VAL A 26 -11.47 -6.64 1.69
C VAL A 26 -12.97 -6.88 1.60
N GLU A 27 -13.75 -5.94 2.10
CA GLU A 27 -15.20 -5.93 1.99
C GLU A 27 -15.63 -4.67 1.22
N GLU A 28 -16.51 -4.83 0.23
CA GLU A 28 -17.06 -3.70 -0.54
C GLU A 28 -18.49 -3.42 -0.11
N LYS A 29 -18.78 -2.14 0.12
CA LYS A 29 -20.13 -1.63 0.36
C LYS A 29 -20.42 -0.46 -0.57
N ALA A 30 -21.38 -0.62 -1.46
CA ALA A 30 -21.88 0.48 -2.28
C ALA A 30 -22.53 1.56 -1.39
N GLU A 31 -22.18 2.83 -1.60
CA GLU A 31 -22.83 3.96 -0.93
C GLU A 31 -24.10 4.33 -1.71
N THR A 32 -25.25 4.31 -1.03
CA THR A 32 -26.55 4.55 -1.68
C THR A 32 -26.88 6.03 -1.87
N ARG A 33 -26.21 6.91 -1.11
CA ARG A 33 -26.48 8.36 -1.10
C ARG A 33 -25.79 9.12 -2.22
N VAL A 34 -24.69 8.59 -2.74
CA VAL A 34 -23.90 9.23 -3.78
C VAL A 34 -23.68 8.21 -4.91
N PRO A 35 -24.04 8.54 -6.17
CA PRO A 35 -23.88 7.61 -7.27
C PRO A 35 -22.40 7.26 -7.49
N ASN A 36 -22.15 6.10 -8.11
CA ASN A 36 -20.82 5.63 -8.51
C ASN A 36 -19.80 5.67 -7.36
N THR A 37 -20.25 5.37 -6.13
CA THR A 37 -19.43 5.44 -4.93
C THR A 37 -19.47 4.11 -4.18
N SER A 38 -18.29 3.58 -3.84
CA SER A 38 -18.14 2.43 -2.95
C SER A 38 -17.19 2.77 -1.81
N VAL A 39 -17.44 2.14 -0.66
CA VAL A 39 -16.52 2.11 0.48
C VAL A 39 -15.96 0.71 0.60
N PHE A 40 -14.64 0.60 0.62
CA PHE A 40 -13.90 -0.64 0.78
C PHE A 40 -13.28 -0.68 2.17
N THR A 41 -13.61 -1.70 2.96
CA THR A 41 -12.99 -1.94 4.26
C THR A 41 -11.85 -2.93 4.09
N PHE A 42 -10.63 -2.52 4.44
CA PHE A 42 -9.45 -3.36 4.43
C PHE A 42 -9.14 -3.82 5.85
N ASN A 43 -9.20 -5.13 6.06
CA ASN A 43 -8.93 -5.75 7.36
C ASN A 43 -7.44 -6.07 7.51
N LYS A 44 -6.91 -5.86 8.72
CA LYS A 44 -5.52 -6.13 9.09
C LYS A 44 -4.53 -5.34 8.22
N GLU A 45 -4.83 -4.06 8.02
CA GLU A 45 -4.06 -3.09 7.24
C GLU A 45 -4.11 -1.72 7.90
N ASP A 46 -3.16 -0.85 7.57
CA ASP A 46 -3.01 0.46 8.18
C ASP A 46 -2.80 1.60 7.16
N HIS A 47 -2.29 2.73 7.64
CA HIS A 47 -1.99 3.91 6.83
C HIS A 47 -1.03 3.65 5.68
N THR A 48 -0.19 2.61 5.75
CA THR A 48 0.77 2.26 4.70
C THR A 48 0.05 2.00 3.39
N LEU A 49 -0.89 1.05 3.39
CA LEU A 49 -1.67 0.72 2.20
C LEU A 49 -2.75 1.78 1.94
N GLY A 50 -3.41 2.27 2.98
CA GLY A 50 -4.49 3.26 2.83
C GLY A 50 -4.04 4.54 2.14
N ASN A 51 -2.92 5.12 2.58
CA ASN A 51 -2.39 6.33 1.97
C ASN A 51 -1.86 6.08 0.55
N LEU A 52 -1.17 4.96 0.33
CA LEU A 52 -0.63 4.58 -0.98
C LEU A 52 -1.75 4.50 -2.03
N LEU A 53 -2.83 3.79 -1.71
CA LEU A 53 -3.97 3.64 -2.61
C LEU A 53 -4.70 4.97 -2.83
N ALA A 54 -5.02 5.71 -1.76
CA ALA A 54 -5.74 6.97 -1.87
C ALA A 54 -4.98 7.99 -2.74
N GLN A 55 -3.67 8.17 -2.50
CA GLN A 55 -2.85 9.08 -3.30
C GLN A 55 -2.73 8.64 -4.76
N ARG A 56 -2.65 7.33 -5.03
CA ARG A 56 -2.55 6.83 -6.40
C ARG A 56 -3.88 6.93 -7.16
N LEU A 57 -4.99 6.66 -6.49
CA LEU A 57 -6.35 6.78 -7.05
C LEU A 57 -6.64 8.22 -7.51
N LEU A 58 -6.22 9.22 -6.73
CA LEU A 58 -6.39 10.64 -7.10
C LEU A 58 -5.65 11.05 -8.38
N LYS A 59 -4.73 10.21 -8.89
CA LYS A 59 -4.06 10.42 -10.19
C LYS A 59 -4.86 9.86 -11.36
N ASN A 60 -5.90 9.06 -11.11
CA ASN A 60 -6.75 8.51 -12.16
C ASN A 60 -7.81 9.55 -12.56
N PRO A 61 -7.89 9.98 -13.83
CA PRO A 61 -8.84 11.02 -14.26
C PRO A 61 -10.32 10.61 -14.12
N ALA A 62 -10.63 9.30 -14.11
CA ALA A 62 -11.99 8.80 -13.90
C ALA A 62 -12.41 8.81 -12.42
N VAL A 63 -11.48 9.04 -11.49
CA VAL A 63 -11.74 9.11 -10.05
C VAL A 63 -12.01 10.56 -9.65
N MET A 64 -13.22 10.82 -9.17
CA MET A 64 -13.63 12.15 -8.70
C MET A 64 -13.26 12.38 -7.24
N PHE A 65 -13.28 11.32 -6.43
CA PHE A 65 -12.94 11.38 -5.01
C PHE A 65 -12.30 10.06 -4.57
N ALA A 66 -11.20 10.17 -3.82
CA ALA A 66 -10.63 9.05 -3.09
C ALA A 66 -10.07 9.55 -1.76
N ALA A 67 -10.49 8.92 -0.67
CA ALA A 67 -9.98 9.20 0.66
C ALA A 67 -10.03 7.94 1.51
N TYR A 68 -9.11 7.84 2.46
CA TYR A 68 -9.10 6.76 3.44
C TYR A 68 -9.18 7.31 4.86
N LYS A 69 -9.70 6.51 5.79
CA LYS A 69 -9.65 6.79 7.23
C LYS A 69 -9.45 5.50 8.01
N VAL A 70 -8.79 5.59 9.16
CA VAL A 70 -8.78 4.54 10.17
C VAL A 70 -9.89 4.87 11.17
N PRO A 71 -10.99 4.08 11.25
CA PRO A 71 -12.12 4.40 12.11
C PRO A 71 -11.75 4.51 13.59
N HIS A 72 -10.81 3.66 14.03
CA HIS A 72 -10.30 3.65 15.40
C HIS A 72 -8.89 3.05 15.45
N PRO A 73 -7.93 3.64 16.18
CA PRO A 73 -6.52 3.19 16.18
C PRO A 73 -6.29 1.80 16.79
N LEU A 74 -7.22 1.30 17.62
CA LEU A 74 -7.10 -0.04 18.24
C LEU A 74 -7.31 -1.20 17.24
N PHE A 75 -7.94 -0.94 16.10
CA PHE A 75 -8.20 -1.96 15.10
C PHE A 75 -7.35 -1.67 13.87
N ALA A 76 -6.56 -2.65 13.43
CA ALA A 76 -5.80 -2.58 12.19
C ALA A 76 -6.75 -2.69 11.00
N THR A 77 -7.58 -1.68 10.77
CA THR A 77 -8.54 -1.62 9.68
C THR A 77 -8.62 -0.21 9.15
N PHE A 78 -8.77 -0.06 7.83
CA PHE A 78 -9.07 1.24 7.24
C PHE A 78 -10.23 1.14 6.23
N GLU A 79 -10.98 2.23 6.12
CA GLU A 79 -12.03 2.40 5.11
C GLU A 79 -11.51 3.30 3.99
N LEU A 80 -11.60 2.83 2.74
CA LEU A 80 -11.28 3.57 1.53
C LEU A 80 -12.57 3.90 0.79
N ARG A 81 -12.91 5.18 0.70
CA ARG A 81 -14.05 5.66 -0.07
C ARG A 81 -13.57 6.11 -1.44
N VAL A 82 -14.18 5.58 -2.49
CA VAL A 82 -13.88 5.91 -3.89
C VAL A 82 -15.16 6.29 -4.63
N GLN A 83 -15.12 7.42 -5.33
CA GLN A 83 -16.16 7.87 -6.24
C GLN A 83 -15.57 8.06 -7.63
N THR A 84 -16.28 7.56 -8.64
CA THR A 84 -15.90 7.70 -10.05
C THR A 84 -16.92 8.54 -10.81
N ASP A 85 -16.54 9.01 -12.00
CA ASP A 85 -17.43 9.72 -12.93
C ASP A 85 -18.47 8.80 -13.61
N GLY A 86 -18.37 7.48 -13.40
CA GLY A 86 -19.24 6.47 -13.99
C GLY A 86 -18.70 5.82 -15.27
N THR A 87 -17.57 6.27 -15.79
CA THR A 87 -16.88 5.61 -16.93
C THR A 87 -16.30 4.25 -16.54
N VAL A 88 -15.88 4.13 -15.27
CA VAL A 88 -15.44 2.89 -14.63
C VAL A 88 -16.11 2.76 -13.27
N THR A 89 -16.30 1.52 -12.81
CA THR A 89 -16.79 1.29 -11.45
C THR A 89 -15.71 1.61 -10.41
N PRO A 90 -16.06 1.99 -9.17
CA PRO A 90 -15.10 2.18 -8.09
C PRO A 90 -14.18 0.96 -7.88
N LYS A 91 -14.74 -0.24 -8.01
CA LYS A 91 -13.99 -1.50 -7.90
C LYS A 91 -12.93 -1.64 -8.99
N GLU A 92 -13.29 -1.38 -10.25
CA GLU A 92 -12.34 -1.41 -11.36
C GLU A 92 -11.23 -0.36 -11.18
N ALA A 93 -11.58 0.85 -10.73
CA ALA A 93 -10.60 1.90 -10.45
C ALA A 93 -9.60 1.49 -9.37
N VAL A 94 -10.05 0.83 -8.29
CA VAL A 94 -9.18 0.31 -7.23
C VAL A 94 -8.29 -0.82 -7.77
N MET A 95 -8.85 -1.78 -8.50
CA MET A 95 -8.08 -2.89 -9.07
C MET A 95 -6.99 -2.40 -10.02
N GLU A 96 -7.31 -1.44 -10.89
CA GLU A 96 -6.35 -0.87 -11.82
C GLU A 96 -5.25 -0.09 -11.10
N THR A 97 -5.63 0.68 -10.07
CA THR A 97 -4.67 1.37 -9.20
C THR A 97 -3.70 0.37 -8.56
N CYS A 98 -4.18 -0.77 -8.04
CA CYS A 98 -3.31 -1.80 -7.47
C CYS A 98 -2.29 -2.33 -8.49
N ARG A 99 -2.70 -2.59 -9.74
CA ARG A 99 -1.79 -3.01 -10.82
C ARG A 99 -0.72 -1.96 -11.10
N LEU A 100 -1.13 -0.70 -11.18
CA LEU A 100 -0.21 0.42 -11.41
C LEU A 100 0.77 0.61 -10.25
N VAL A 101 0.33 0.46 -9.00
CA VAL A 101 1.22 0.52 -7.82
C VAL A 101 2.27 -0.58 -7.89
N ILE A 102 1.89 -1.82 -8.23
CA ILE A 102 2.84 -2.92 -8.39
C ILE A 102 3.86 -2.57 -9.48
N GLN A 103 3.41 -2.05 -10.62
CA GLN A 103 4.30 -1.63 -11.70
C GLN A 103 5.24 -0.49 -11.30
N ASP A 104 4.75 0.50 -10.55
CA ASP A 104 5.53 1.62 -10.04
C ASP A 104 6.64 1.12 -9.09
N LEU A 105 6.32 0.20 -8.19
CA LEU A 105 7.28 -0.41 -7.27
C LEU A 105 8.31 -1.31 -7.97
N SER A 106 7.90 -2.07 -8.99
CA SER A 106 8.85 -2.87 -9.79
C SER A 106 9.87 -1.99 -10.50
N ARG A 107 9.43 -0.90 -11.13
CA ARG A 107 10.33 0.07 -11.78
C ARG A 107 11.28 0.74 -10.77
N LEU A 108 10.76 1.09 -9.60
CA LEU A 108 11.60 1.60 -8.52
C LEU A 108 12.67 0.59 -8.11
N ASN A 109 12.30 -0.67 -7.92
CA ASN A 109 13.25 -1.72 -7.54
C ASN A 109 14.34 -1.91 -8.62
N GLU A 110 13.97 -2.01 -9.89
CA GLU A 110 14.93 -2.18 -10.99
C GLU A 110 15.92 -1.01 -11.11
N SER A 111 15.40 0.23 -11.05
CA SER A 111 16.25 1.43 -11.10
C SER A 111 17.17 1.52 -9.89
N PHE A 112 16.66 1.20 -8.69
CA PHE A 112 17.47 1.17 -7.47
C PHE A 112 18.59 0.14 -7.55
N GLN A 113 18.30 -1.10 -8.00
CA GLN A 113 19.32 -2.15 -8.13
C GLN A 113 20.40 -1.79 -9.15
N THR A 114 20.00 -1.21 -10.29
CA THR A 114 20.95 -0.74 -11.32
C THR A 114 21.91 0.31 -10.77
N GLU A 115 21.38 1.34 -10.11
CA GLU A 115 22.18 2.42 -9.53
C GLU A 115 23.08 1.93 -8.39
N TRP A 116 22.54 1.05 -7.53
CA TRP A 116 23.29 0.45 -6.43
C TRP A 116 24.49 -0.36 -6.94
N LEU A 117 24.28 -1.22 -7.94
CA LEU A 117 25.35 -2.02 -8.54
C LEU A 117 26.38 -1.15 -9.25
N GLY A 118 25.93 -0.14 -9.99
CA GLY A 118 26.82 0.82 -10.66
C GLY A 118 27.74 1.54 -9.68
N LYS A 119 27.19 2.06 -8.58
CA LYS A 119 28.00 2.72 -7.52
C LYS A 119 28.96 1.76 -6.83
N ARG A 120 28.53 0.52 -6.57
CA ARG A 120 29.39 -0.49 -5.94
C ARG A 120 30.62 -0.81 -6.80
N ILE A 121 30.42 -1.05 -8.10
CA ILE A 121 31.52 -1.33 -9.05
C ILE A 121 32.51 -0.17 -9.10
N VAL A 122 32.02 1.08 -9.15
CA VAL A 122 32.89 2.27 -9.14
C VAL A 122 33.71 2.34 -7.84
N SER A 123 33.06 2.15 -6.68
CA SER A 123 33.74 2.21 -5.39
C SER A 123 34.82 1.13 -5.23
N GLU A 124 34.56 -0.11 -5.66
CA GLU A 124 35.53 -1.20 -5.61
C GLU A 124 36.71 -0.91 -6.56
N GLY A 125 36.43 -0.40 -7.76
CA GLY A 125 37.46 -0.01 -8.72
C GLY A 125 38.37 1.13 -8.25
N GLU A 126 37.84 2.09 -7.49
CA GLU A 126 38.64 3.17 -6.88
C GLU A 126 39.55 2.65 -5.77
N VAL A 127 39.05 1.76 -4.91
CA VAL A 127 39.84 1.15 -3.83
C VAL A 127 41.00 0.33 -4.41
N GLU A 128 40.75 -0.47 -5.45
CA GLU A 128 41.81 -1.22 -6.12
C GLU A 128 42.88 -0.31 -6.73
N ARG A 129 42.48 0.81 -7.35
CA ARG A 129 43.43 1.77 -7.92
C ARG A 129 44.32 2.38 -6.84
N GLN A 130 43.72 2.82 -5.73
CA GLN A 130 44.46 3.39 -4.60
C GLN A 130 45.44 2.37 -3.97
N GLN A 131 45.04 1.10 -3.86
CA GLN A 131 45.92 0.04 -3.38
C GLN A 131 47.12 -0.22 -4.32
N ARG A 132 46.90 -0.18 -5.64
CA ARG A 132 47.99 -0.32 -6.62
C ARG A 132 48.97 0.85 -6.58
N GLU A 133 48.46 2.07 -6.42
CA GLU A 133 49.29 3.27 -6.26
C GLU A 133 50.11 3.22 -4.96
N HIS A 134 49.50 2.76 -3.87
CA HIS A 134 50.18 2.64 -2.57
C HIS A 134 51.28 1.55 -2.55
N ASN A 135 51.13 0.48 -3.34
CA ASN A 135 52.09 -0.63 -3.38
C ASN A 135 53.26 -0.41 -4.37
N ASN A 136 53.26 0.72 -5.10
CA ASN A 136 54.29 1.09 -6.08
C ASN A 136 55.31 2.14 -5.55
N TYR A 137 55.24 2.48 -4.27
CA TYR A 137 56.21 3.29 -3.52
C TYR A 137 56.76 2.48 -2.35
#